data_AF-A0A2X2KAB6-F1
#
_entry.id   AF-A0A2X2KAB6-F1
#
_cell.length_a   1.000
_cell.length_b   1.000
_cell.length_c   1.000
_cell.angle_alpha   90.00
_cell.angle_beta   90.00
_cell.angle_gamma   90.00
#
_symmetry.space_group_name_H-M   'P 1'
#
loop_
_entity.id
_entity.type
_entity.pdbx_description
1 polymer ?
#
loop_
_entity_poly.entity_id
_entity_poly.type
_entity_poly.pdbx_seq_one_letter_code
_entity_poly.pdbx_strand_id
1 'polypeptide(L)' 'MQQFKWINILKGFAMGTSDLVPGVSGGTIALLLGIYNQFIASISGIFSRRFWPSLHFLIPIIIGMLLAMGITK' A
#
# COMPACT_ATOMS: atom_id res chain seq x y z
N MET A 1 9.95 1.26 -13.16
CA MET A 1 9.07 0.12 -13.52
C MET A 1 8.45 -0.38 -12.24
N GLN A 2 7.13 -0.33 -12.09
CA GLN A 2 6.45 -0.82 -10.88
C GLN A 2 6.49 -2.34 -10.92
N GLN A 3 7.46 -2.92 -10.19
CA GLN A 3 7.65 -4.36 -10.13
C GLN A 3 6.63 -4.96 -9.18
N PHE A 4 5.90 -5.96 -9.64
CA PHE A 4 5.02 -6.75 -8.80
C PHE A 4 5.86 -7.55 -7.80
N LYS A 5 5.68 -7.30 -6.50
CA LYS A 5 6.38 -8.05 -5.45
C LYS A 5 5.37 -8.51 -4.42
N TRP A 6 5.26 -9.82 -4.22
CA TRP A 6 4.39 -10.44 -3.21
C TRP A 6 4.66 -9.91 -1.79
N ILE A 7 5.88 -9.48 -1.50
CA ILE A 7 6.25 -8.80 -0.24
C ILE A 7 5.41 -7.55 0.04
N ASN A 8 4.83 -6.92 -0.98
CA ASN A 8 3.98 -5.74 -0.82
C ASN A 8 2.68 -6.05 -0.08
N ILE A 9 2.26 -7.32 0.00
CA ILE A 9 1.14 -7.75 0.85
C ILE A 9 1.49 -7.53 2.32
N LEU A 10 2.68 -7.93 2.77
CA LEU A 10 3.13 -7.67 4.15
C LEU A 10 3.28 -6.18 4.43
N LYS A 11 3.72 -5.40 3.44
CA LYS A 11 3.81 -3.95 3.57
C LYS A 11 2.43 -3.30 3.66
N GLY A 12 1.49 -3.76 2.86
CA GLY A 12 0.08 -3.37 2.94
C GLY A 12 -0.53 -3.76 4.28
N PHE A 13 -0.20 -4.93 4.81
CA PHE A 13 -0.62 -5.37 6.13
C PHE A 13 -0.12 -4.42 7.22
N ALA A 14 1.18 -4.12 7.24
CA ALA A 14 1.76 -3.14 8.15
C ALA A 14 1.11 -1.75 8.00
N MET A 15 0.84 -1.31 6.76
CA MET A 15 0.10 -0.07 6.52
C MET A 15 -1.33 -0.13 7.07
N GLY A 16 -2.04 -1.25 6.93
CA GLY A 16 -3.40 -1.42 7.47
C GLY A 16 -3.42 -1.47 9.00
N THR A 17 -2.35 -1.98 9.63
CA THR A 17 -2.22 -1.92 11.09
C THR A 17 -2.02 -0.50 11.63
N SER A 18 -1.73 0.51 10.79
CA SER A 18 -1.65 1.90 11.26
C SER A 18 -2.97 2.40 11.83
N ASP A 19 -4.10 1.88 11.33
CA ASP A 19 -5.44 2.24 11.84
C ASP A 19 -5.64 1.84 13.31
N LEU A 20 -4.84 0.91 13.84
CA LEU A 20 -4.87 0.52 15.25
C LEU A 20 -4.23 1.55 16.18
N VAL A 21 -3.29 2.35 15.67
CA VAL A 21 -2.48 3.25 16.48
C VAL A 21 -2.93 4.69 16.23
N PRO A 22 -3.62 5.33 17.19
CA PRO A 22 -4.08 6.70 17.04
C PRO A 22 -2.93 7.64 16.69
N GLY A 23 -3.08 8.42 15.62
CA GLY A 23 -2.06 9.36 15.16
C GLY A 23 -1.01 8.79 14.20
N VAL A 24 -1.08 7.50 13.82
CA VAL A 24 -0.20 6.92 12.79
C VAL A 24 -0.95 6.83 11.46
N SER A 25 -0.38 7.44 10.42
CA SER A 25 -0.90 7.33 9.04
C SER A 25 -0.27 6.16 8.29
N GLY A 26 -1.05 5.43 7.51
CA GLY A 26 -0.55 4.40 6.60
C GLY A 26 0.51 4.94 5.61
N GLY A 27 0.44 6.23 5.24
CA GLY A 27 1.46 6.89 4.43
C GLY A 27 2.82 7.00 5.13
N THR A 28 2.83 7.21 6.45
CA THR A 28 4.05 7.19 7.27
C THR A 28 4.65 5.79 7.32
N ILE A 29 3.81 4.75 7.46
CA ILE A 29 4.29 3.36 7.38
C ILE A 29 4.87 3.04 6.00
N ALA A 30 4.24 3.51 4.91
CA ALA A 30 4.78 3.36 3.56
C ALA A 30 6.16 4.04 3.39
N LEU A 31 6.38 5.17 4.07
CA LEU A 31 7.67 5.87 4.10
C LEU A 31 8.73 5.06 4.83
N LEU A 32 8.41 4.57 6.03
CA LEU A 32 9.31 3.71 6.83
C LEU A 32 9.68 2.42 6.10
N LEU A 33 8.75 1.85 5.35
CA LEU A 33 8.96 0.63 4.55
C LEU A 33 9.65 0.89 3.20
N GLY A 34 10.04 2.14 2.91
CA GLY A 34 10.76 2.53 1.70
C GLY A 34 9.94 2.40 0.41
N ILE A 35 8.60 2.29 0.52
CA ILE A 35 7.71 2.15 -0.64
C ILE A 35 6.91 3.41 -0.95
N TYR A 36 7.01 4.47 -0.15
CA TYR A 36 6.24 5.69 -0.30
C TYR A 36 6.28 6.28 -1.70
N ASN A 37 7.47 6.43 -2.29
CA ASN A 37 7.60 6.99 -3.65
C ASN A 37 6.89 6.14 -4.70
N GLN A 38 6.97 4.81 -4.59
CA GLN A 38 6.29 3.88 -5.50
C GLN A 38 4.78 3.89 -5.26
N PHE A 39 4.36 4.01 -4.01
CA PHE A 39 2.97 4.12 -3.60
C PHE A 39 2.32 5.39 -4.15
N ILE A 40 2.88 6.57 -3.87
CA ILE A 40 2.38 7.84 -4.40
C ILE A 40 2.42 7.87 -5.93
N ALA A 41 3.48 7.36 -6.56
CA ALA A 41 3.55 7.28 -8.02
C ALA A 41 2.48 6.34 -8.62
N SER A 42 2.12 5.26 -7.92
CA SER A 42 1.05 4.36 -8.35
C SER A 42 -0.33 4.97 -8.11
N ILE A 43 -0.55 5.65 -6.98
CA ILE A 43 -1.79 6.41 -6.75
C ILE A 43 -1.99 7.48 -7.83
N SER A 44 -0.96 8.27 -8.14
CA SER A 44 -0.99 9.25 -9.22
C SER A 44 -1.23 8.60 -10.60
N GLY A 45 -0.66 7.41 -10.80
CA GLY A 45 -0.80 6.64 -12.03
C GLY A 45 -2.20 6.07 -12.26
N ILE A 46 -3.04 5.91 -11.22
CA ILE A 46 -4.46 5.55 -11.37
C ILE A 46 -5.23 6.63 -12.12
N PHE A 47 -4.95 7.91 -11.84
CA PHE A 47 -5.62 9.06 -12.47
C PHE A 47 -5.02 9.43 -13.85
N SER A 48 -4.03 8.67 -14.32
CA SER A 48 -3.30 8.92 -15.56
C SER A 48 -3.50 7.78 -16.57
N ARG A 49 -2.95 7.91 -17.80
CA ARG A 49 -2.93 6.84 -18.83
C ARG A 49 -2.17 5.55 -18.42
N ARG A 50 -1.72 5.44 -17.17
CA ARG A 50 -0.90 4.34 -16.63
C ARG A 50 -1.63 3.57 -15.52
N PHE A 51 -2.93 3.41 -15.70
CA PHE A 51 -3.84 2.74 -14.77
C PHE A 51 -3.43 1.29 -14.47
N TRP A 52 -3.21 0.46 -15.50
CA TRP A 52 -2.93 -0.97 -15.34
C TRP A 52 -1.64 -1.28 -14.56
N PRO A 53 -0.49 -0.64 -14.85
CA PRO A 53 0.72 -0.84 -14.03
C PRO A 53 0.52 -0.41 -12.58
N SER A 54 -0.20 0.69 -12.38
CA SER A 54 -0.49 1.27 -11.06
C SER A 54 -1.34 0.35 -10.21
N LEU A 55 -2.36 -0.28 -10.80
CA LEU A 55 -3.14 -1.30 -10.12
C LEU A 55 -2.28 -2.51 -9.73
N HIS A 56 -1.40 -3.00 -10.59
CA HIS A 56 -0.55 -4.15 -10.23
C HIS A 56 0.31 -3.90 -8.99
N PHE A 57 0.78 -2.67 -8.77
CA PHE A 57 1.49 -2.32 -7.54
C PHE A 57 0.56 -2.20 -6.33
N LEU A 58 -0.63 -1.63 -6.51
CA LEU A 58 -1.55 -1.30 -5.43
C LEU A 58 -2.39 -2.49 -4.95
N ILE A 59 -2.77 -3.41 -5.84
CA ILE A 59 -3.55 -4.61 -5.50
C ILE A 59 -2.95 -5.37 -4.30
N PRO A 60 -1.67 -5.76 -4.29
CA PRO A 60 -1.10 -6.48 -3.14
C PRO A 60 -1.10 -5.64 -1.86
N ILE A 61 -0.90 -4.31 -1.96
CA ILE A 61 -0.96 -3.41 -0.79
C ILE A 61 -2.39 -3.36 -0.23
N ILE A 62 -3.39 -3.19 -1.09
CA ILE A 62 -4.80 -3.15 -0.69
C ILE A 62 -5.21 -4.48 -0.05
N ILE A 63 -4.81 -5.62 -0.65
CA ILE A 63 -5.04 -6.95 -0.06
C ILE A 63 -4.44 -7.04 1.35
N GLY A 64 -3.19 -6.60 1.52
CA GLY A 64 -2.54 -6.53 2.83
C GLY A 64 -3.32 -5.68 3.83
N MET A 65 -3.76 -4.49 3.43
CA MET A 65 -4.52 -3.58 4.29
C MET A 65 -5.86 -4.18 4.71
N LEU A 66 -6.60 -4.79 3.77
CA LEU A 66 -7.87 -5.44 4.06
C LEU A 66 -7.71 -6.65 5.00
N LEU A 67 -6.64 -7.44 4.81
CA LEU A 67 -6.31 -8.52 5.73
C LEU A 67 -6.01 -7.99 7.13
N ALA A 68 -5.27 -6.89 7.25
CA ALA A 68 -5.01 -6.25 8.55
C ALA A 68 -6.33 -5.81 9.19
N MET A 69 -7.18 -5.09 8.46
CA MET A 69 -8.48 -4.61 8.94
C MET A 69 -9.44 -5.74 9.35
N GLY A 70 -9.38 -6.90 8.67
CA GLY A 70 -10.23 -8.06 8.96
C GLY A 70 -9.77 -8.85 10.20
N ILE A 71 -8.50 -8.76 10.58
CA ILE A 71 -7.97 -9.38 11.81
C ILE A 71 -8.16 -8.46 13.02
N THR A 72 -8.20 -7.15 12.79
CA THR A 72 -8.25 -6.14 13.85
C THR A 72 -9.65 -5.72 14.27
N LYS A 73 -10.69 -6.19 13.58
CA LYS A 73 -12.10 -6.00 13.92
C LYS A 73 -12.71 -7.22 14.57
#